data_AF-B9TDY1-F1
#
_entry.id   AF-B9TDY1-F1
#
_cell.length_a   1.000
_cell.length_b   1.000
_cell.length_c   1.000
_cell.angle_alpha   90.00
_cell.angle_beta   90.00
_cell.angle_gamma   90.00
#
_symmetry.space_group_name_H-M   'P 1'
#
loop_
_entity.id
_entity.type
_entity.pdbx_description
1 polymer ?
#
loop_
_entity_poly.entity_id
_entity_poly.type
_entity_poly.pdbx_seq_one_letter_code
_entity_poly.pdbx_strand_id
1 'polypeptide(L)'
;MKNEKKSSALRPEGDLAGRGDDLIARSDRDAVRAALGDRLHLRVGMLFSQIMEKAVACYTTEHGDSRENRKHVMDAVYGGLEKEFGRTRAAVRLYICCYQRFADHPEEFSKLTLRDMVLRSSGSNPASAT
;
A
#
# COMPACT_ATOMS: atom_id res chain seq x y z
N MET A 1 31.74 -24.10 39.39
CA MET A 1 30.82 -24.41 38.27
C MET A 1 29.42 -24.61 38.82
N LYS A 2 28.54 -23.61 38.67
CA LYS A 2 27.09 -23.80 38.68
C LYS A 2 26.52 -22.88 37.63
N ASN A 3 25.79 -23.49 36.72
CA ASN A 3 25.62 -23.04 35.36
C ASN A 3 24.40 -22.12 35.28
N GLU A 4 24.54 -21.10 34.42
CA GLU A 4 23.50 -20.17 34.02
C GLU A 4 22.21 -20.91 33.61
N LYS A 5 21.12 -20.63 34.31
CA LYS A 5 19.78 -20.61 33.69
C LYS A 5 19.32 -19.17 33.66
N LYS A 6 19.90 -18.41 32.73
CA LYS A 6 19.32 -17.15 32.27
C LYS A 6 18.06 -17.52 31.50
N SER A 7 16.95 -17.51 32.22
CA SER A 7 15.62 -17.67 31.66
C SER A 7 15.43 -16.58 30.61
N SER A 8 15.53 -16.95 29.34
CA SER A 8 15.21 -16.07 28.23
C SER A 8 13.75 -15.69 28.36
N ALA A 9 13.53 -14.45 28.82
CA ALA A 9 12.23 -13.83 28.83
C ALA A 9 11.59 -14.01 27.45
N LEU A 10 10.50 -14.78 27.40
CA LEU A 10 9.50 -14.63 26.36
C LEU A 10 9.12 -13.15 26.36
N ARG A 11 9.61 -12.40 25.37
CA ARG A 11 9.15 -11.06 25.13
C ARG A 11 7.67 -11.20 24.75
N PRO A 12 6.75 -10.47 25.41
CA PRO A 12 5.35 -10.53 25.06
C PRO A 12 5.23 -10.17 23.58
N GLU A 13 4.54 -11.03 22.84
CA GLU A 13 4.06 -10.87 21.46
C GLU A 13 3.80 -9.39 21.20
N GLY A 14 4.78 -8.75 20.57
CA GLY A 14 4.81 -7.33 20.38
C GLY A 14 3.76 -6.99 19.34
N ASP A 15 2.66 -6.43 19.82
CA ASP A 15 1.62 -5.71 19.09
C ASP A 15 2.15 -5.08 17.79
N LEU A 16 2.02 -5.79 16.66
CA LEU A 16 2.40 -5.29 15.34
C LEU A 16 1.51 -4.13 14.91
N ALA A 17 0.36 -3.93 15.57
CA ALA A 17 -0.45 -2.72 15.42
C ALA A 17 0.28 -1.47 15.93
N GLY A 18 1.24 -1.60 16.86
CA GLY A 18 2.14 -0.53 17.30
C GLY A 18 3.27 -0.20 16.33
N ARG A 19 3.46 -1.00 15.27
CA ARG A 19 4.55 -0.86 14.26
C ARG A 19 4.04 -0.51 12.87
N GLY A 20 2.86 0.13 12.75
CA GLY A 20 2.44 0.71 11.47
C GLY A 20 3.50 1.63 10.84
N ASP A 21 4.34 2.25 11.69
CA ASP A 21 5.45 3.10 11.26
C ASP A 21 6.67 2.32 10.72
N ASP A 22 6.76 0.98 10.84
CA ASP A 22 7.86 0.15 10.29
C ASP A 22 7.49 -0.55 8.96
N LEU A 23 6.20 -0.58 8.58
CA LEU A 23 5.75 -1.27 7.37
C LEU A 23 6.07 -0.51 6.08
N ILE A 24 6.21 0.81 6.18
CA ILE A 24 6.51 1.69 5.04
C ILE A 24 7.96 2.15 5.19
N ALA A 25 8.85 1.63 4.36
CA ALA A 25 10.27 2.00 4.44
C ALA A 25 10.46 3.49 4.15
N ARG A 26 11.48 4.12 4.75
CA ARG A 26 11.80 5.54 4.50
C ARG A 26 11.94 5.85 3.01
N SER A 27 12.62 4.97 2.26
CA SER A 27 12.77 5.08 0.81
C SER A 27 11.43 5.13 0.08
N ASP A 28 10.45 4.35 0.53
CA ASP A 28 9.12 4.29 -0.07
C ASP A 28 8.38 5.62 0.20
N ARG A 29 8.56 6.19 1.39
CA ARG A 29 8.00 7.51 1.74
C ARG A 29 8.56 8.62 0.87
N ASP A 30 9.88 8.63 0.69
CA ASP A 30 10.55 9.64 -0.11
C ASP A 30 10.12 9.54 -1.59
N ALA A 31 10.02 8.32 -2.12
CA ALA A 31 9.52 8.08 -3.48
C ALA A 31 8.07 8.53 -3.68
N VAL A 32 7.18 8.24 -2.72
CA VAL A 32 5.77 8.66 -2.80
C VAL A 32 5.66 10.19 -2.70
N ARG A 33 6.41 10.83 -1.79
CA ARG A 33 6.42 12.30 -1.66
C ARG A 33 6.87 12.98 -2.94
N ALA A 34 7.93 12.48 -3.57
CA ALA A 34 8.40 12.99 -4.86
C ALA A 34 7.30 12.87 -5.94
N ALA A 35 6.72 11.67 -6.10
CA ALA A 35 5.66 11.45 -7.07
C ALA A 35 4.40 12.30 -6.83
N LEU A 36 4.05 12.55 -5.56
CA LEU A 36 2.97 13.47 -5.19
C LEU A 36 3.28 14.93 -5.54
N GLY A 37 4.52 15.37 -5.32
CA GLY A 37 4.99 16.71 -5.68
C GLY A 37 4.93 16.95 -7.19
N ASP A 38 5.36 15.97 -7.97
CA ASP A 38 5.38 16.00 -9.44
C ASP A 38 4.01 15.69 -10.06
N ARG A 39 2.99 15.41 -9.25
CA ARG A 39 1.62 15.04 -9.68
C ARG A 39 1.60 13.80 -10.60
N LEU A 40 2.55 12.89 -10.43
CA LEU A 40 2.65 11.64 -11.18
C LEU A 40 1.69 10.60 -10.60
N HIS A 41 0.38 10.81 -10.79
CA HIS A 41 -0.67 10.04 -10.12
C HIS A 41 -0.58 8.53 -10.37
N LEU A 42 -0.23 8.12 -11.60
CA LEU A 42 -0.04 6.70 -11.91
C LEU A 42 1.15 6.11 -11.16
N ARG A 43 2.24 6.88 -11.01
CA ARG A 43 3.42 6.49 -10.23
C ARG A 43 3.10 6.37 -8.75
N VAL A 44 2.26 7.27 -8.21
CA VAL A 44 1.77 7.17 -6.83
C VAL A 44 1.00 5.86 -6.62
N GLY A 45 0.09 5.52 -7.54
CA GLY A 45 -0.65 4.25 -7.49
C GLY A 45 0.25 3.01 -7.55
N MET A 46 1.26 3.03 -8.42
CA MET A 46 2.26 1.98 -8.51
C MET A 46 3.01 1.79 -7.18
N LEU A 47 3.50 2.88 -6.58
CA LEU A 47 4.22 2.84 -5.31
C LEU A 47 3.34 2.33 -4.16
N PHE A 48 2.08 2.77 -4.07
CA PHE A 48 1.14 2.23 -3.08
C PHE A 48 0.88 0.73 -3.26
N SER A 49 0.77 0.24 -4.50
CA SER A 49 0.61 -1.20 -4.77
C SER A 49 1.84 -1.98 -4.30
N GLN A 50 3.04 -1.49 -4.62
CA GLN A 50 4.29 -2.14 -4.23
C GLN A 50 4.48 -2.19 -2.70
N ILE A 51 4.18 -1.10 -1.99
CA ILE A 51 4.22 -1.06 -0.52
C ILE A 51 3.26 -2.11 0.05
N MET A 52 2.03 -2.17 -0.46
CA MET A 52 1.01 -3.11 -0.02
C MET A 52 1.45 -4.56 -0.24
N GLU A 53 1.90 -4.90 -1.45
CA GLU A 53 2.33 -6.25 -1.82
C GLU A 53 3.53 -6.70 -0.98
N LYS A 54 4.53 -5.84 -0.81
CA LYS A 54 5.72 -6.12 0.00
C LYS A 54 5.36 -6.36 1.46
N ALA A 55 4.55 -5.50 2.06
CA ALA A 55 4.15 -5.64 3.45
C ALA A 55 3.33 -6.92 3.68
N VAL A 56 2.38 -7.21 2.79
CA VAL A 56 1.60 -8.46 2.83
C VAL A 56 2.53 -9.66 2.74
N ALA A 57 3.44 -9.69 1.76
CA ALA A 57 4.35 -10.81 1.55
C ALA A 57 5.29 -11.05 2.74
N CYS A 58 5.87 -9.99 3.31
CA CYS A 58 6.72 -10.11 4.50
C CYS A 58 5.93 -10.68 5.68
N TYR A 59 4.75 -10.10 5.97
CA TYR A 59 3.94 -10.51 7.11
C TYR A 59 3.42 -11.95 6.97
N THR A 60 2.92 -12.36 5.80
CA THR A 60 2.42 -13.73 5.60
C THR A 60 3.54 -14.76 5.57
N THR A 61 4.75 -14.38 5.16
CA THR A 61 5.94 -15.24 5.26
C THR A 61 6.30 -15.53 6.72
N GLU A 62 6.19 -14.52 7.59
CA GLU A 62 6.54 -14.67 9.01
C GLU A 62 5.43 -15.31 9.85
N HIS A 63 4.15 -15.07 9.52
CA HIS A 63 3.01 -15.41 10.41
C HIS A 63 2.02 -16.39 9.78
N GLY A 64 2.32 -16.88 8.58
CA GLY A 64 1.46 -17.79 7.82
C GLY A 64 0.47 -17.04 6.92
N ASP A 65 0.18 -17.66 5.79
CA ASP A 65 -0.65 -17.08 4.75
C ASP A 65 -2.13 -17.42 4.95
N SER A 66 -2.81 -16.65 5.80
CA SER A 66 -4.25 -16.74 6.05
C SER A 66 -5.00 -15.49 5.60
N ARG A 67 -6.31 -15.64 5.37
CA ARG A 67 -7.17 -14.50 5.01
C ARG A 67 -7.20 -13.46 6.14
N GLU A 68 -7.23 -13.88 7.41
CA GLU A 68 -7.17 -12.95 8.53
C GLU A 68 -5.85 -12.16 8.55
N ASN A 69 -4.72 -12.84 8.37
CA ASN A 69 -3.39 -12.22 8.38
C ASN A 69 -3.23 -11.21 7.25
N ARG A 70 -3.62 -11.57 6.02
CA ARG A 70 -3.62 -10.66 4.87
C ARG A 70 -4.49 -9.43 5.14
N LYS A 71 -5.71 -9.63 5.66
CA LYS A 71 -6.61 -8.51 5.98
C LYS A 71 -5.99 -7.59 7.03
N HIS A 72 -5.43 -8.17 8.10
CA HIS A 72 -4.81 -7.43 9.19
C HIS A 72 -3.67 -6.54 8.70
N VAL A 73 -2.72 -7.09 7.94
CA VAL A 73 -1.59 -6.31 7.41
C VAL A 73 -2.06 -5.29 6.38
N MET A 74 -3.03 -5.61 5.51
CA MET A 74 -3.60 -4.62 4.58
C MET A 74 -4.22 -3.44 5.32
N ASP A 75 -5.01 -3.71 6.37
CA ASP A 75 -5.62 -2.68 7.21
C ASP A 75 -4.55 -1.77 7.85
N ALA A 76 -3.46 -2.35 8.36
CA ALA A 76 -2.33 -1.62 8.92
C ALA A 76 -1.61 -0.74 7.87
N VAL A 77 -1.34 -1.27 6.68
CA VAL A 77 -0.70 -0.50 5.59
C VAL A 77 -1.59 0.66 5.16
N TYR A 78 -2.90 0.44 4.99
CA TYR A 78 -3.81 1.54 4.68
C TYR A 78 -3.75 2.64 5.75
N GLY A 79 -3.85 2.28 7.04
CA GLY A 79 -3.75 3.25 8.12
C GLY A 79 -2.41 4.02 8.11
N GLY A 80 -1.30 3.33 7.82
CA GLY A 80 0.01 3.95 7.67
C GLY A 80 0.08 4.95 6.51
N LEU A 81 -0.40 4.56 5.32
CA LEU A 81 -0.44 5.43 4.14
C LEU A 81 -1.35 6.66 4.37
N GLU A 82 -2.45 6.48 5.09
CA GLU A 82 -3.36 7.58 5.44
C GLU A 82 -2.69 8.60 6.35
N LYS A 83 -2.08 8.13 7.43
CA LYS A 83 -1.37 8.97 8.41
C LYS A 83 -0.17 9.69 7.78
N GLU A 84 0.64 8.98 6.99
CA GLU A 84 1.90 9.51 6.44
C GLU A 84 1.68 10.54 5.32
N PHE A 85 0.68 10.33 4.47
CA PHE A 85 0.46 11.18 3.28
C PHE A 85 -0.79 12.06 3.36
N GLY A 86 -1.54 12.01 4.47
CA GLY A 86 -2.76 12.80 4.65
C GLY A 86 -3.83 12.50 3.61
N ARG A 87 -3.91 11.25 3.15
CA ARG A 87 -4.90 10.78 2.17
C ARG A 87 -5.91 9.90 2.88
N THR A 88 -7.16 9.90 2.43
CA THR A 88 -8.15 8.96 2.97
C THR A 88 -7.90 7.55 2.44
N ARG A 89 -8.37 6.53 3.17
CA ARG A 89 -8.32 5.14 2.72
C ARG A 89 -8.85 4.95 1.30
N ALA A 90 -9.96 5.61 1.01
CA ALA A 90 -10.62 5.56 -0.28
C ALA A 90 -9.73 6.12 -1.38
N ALA A 91 -9.01 7.22 -1.12
CA ALA A 91 -8.07 7.79 -2.08
C ALA A 91 -6.89 6.86 -2.35
N VAL A 92 -6.30 6.25 -1.31
CA VAL A 92 -5.21 5.28 -1.46
C VAL A 92 -5.66 4.09 -2.32
N ARG A 93 -6.83 3.51 -2.00
CA ARG A 93 -7.43 2.43 -2.80
C ARG A 93 -7.63 2.84 -4.25
N LEU A 94 -8.11 4.06 -4.48
CA LEU A 94 -8.35 4.58 -5.81
C LEU A 94 -7.07 4.67 -6.63
N TYR A 95 -5.98 5.18 -6.05
CA TYR A 95 -4.67 5.21 -6.69
C TYR A 95 -4.20 3.81 -7.10
N ILE A 96 -4.31 2.82 -6.20
CA ILE A 96 -3.95 1.43 -6.48
C ILE A 96 -4.81 0.88 -7.63
N CYS A 97 -6.13 1.06 -7.57
CA CYS A 97 -7.04 0.58 -8.62
C CYS A 97 -6.77 1.24 -9.98
N CYS A 98 -6.52 2.55 -10.02
CA CYS A 98 -6.17 3.25 -11.25
C CYS A 98 -4.86 2.70 -11.82
N TYR A 99 -3.84 2.50 -10.98
CA TYR A 99 -2.60 1.86 -11.44
C TYR A 99 -2.87 0.47 -12.02
N GLN A 100 -3.54 -0.42 -11.29
CA GLN A 100 -3.83 -1.78 -11.77
C GLN A 100 -4.60 -1.80 -13.11
N ARG A 101 -5.43 -0.80 -13.37
CA ARG A 101 -6.20 -0.70 -14.62
C ARG A 101 -5.43 -0.10 -15.79
N PHE A 102 -4.48 0.79 -15.52
CA PHE A 102 -3.75 1.55 -16.53
C PHE A 102 -2.26 1.16 -16.63
N ALA A 103 -1.82 0.17 -15.84
CA ALA A 103 -0.43 -0.28 -15.76
C ALA A 103 0.11 -0.85 -17.08
N ASP A 104 -0.75 -1.38 -17.95
CA ASP A 104 -0.34 -1.95 -19.24
C ASP A 104 0.09 -0.89 -20.26
N HIS A 105 -0.34 0.36 -20.08
CA HIS A 105 -0.01 1.48 -20.97
C HIS A 105 0.43 2.74 -20.18
N PRO A 106 1.52 2.66 -19.41
CA PRO A 106 1.90 3.71 -18.48
C PRO A 106 2.32 5.01 -19.20
N GLU A 107 2.90 4.90 -20.40
CA GLU A 107 3.28 6.05 -21.24
C GLU A 107 2.07 6.92 -21.60
N GLU A 108 0.93 6.28 -21.92
CA GLU A 108 -0.31 6.96 -22.31
C GLU A 108 -0.99 7.63 -21.10
N PHE A 109 -0.92 6.99 -19.93
CA PHE A 109 -1.68 7.41 -18.75
C PHE A 109 -0.86 8.17 -17.70
N SER A 110 0.46 8.26 -17.89
CA SER A 110 1.39 8.96 -16.98
C SER A 110 1.05 10.43 -16.74
N LYS A 111 0.44 11.09 -17.74
CA LYS A 111 0.08 12.52 -17.71
C LYS A 111 -1.35 12.78 -17.24
N LEU A 112 -2.14 11.74 -17.03
CA LEU A 112 -3.53 11.91 -16.62
C LEU A 112 -3.62 12.41 -15.18
N THR A 113 -4.54 13.34 -14.95
CA THR A 113 -4.90 13.69 -13.58
C THR A 113 -5.62 12.50 -12.92
N LEU A 114 -5.64 12.46 -11.58
CA LEU A 114 -6.43 11.46 -10.86
C LEU A 114 -7.90 11.46 -11.32
N ARG A 115 -8.47 12.64 -11.62
CA ARG A 115 -9.84 12.77 -12.11
C ARG A 115 -10.02 12.08 -13.47
N ASP A 116 -9.09 12.29 -14.40
CA ASP A 116 -9.18 11.68 -15.74
C ASP A 116 -9.11 10.15 -15.68
N MET A 117 -8.24 9.62 -14.83
CA MET A 117 -8.15 8.19 -14.57
C MET A 117 -9.45 7.63 -13.97
N VAL A 118 -10.08 8.34 -13.04
CA VAL A 118 -11.37 7.95 -12.45
C VAL A 118 -12.47 7.90 -13.52
N LEU A 119 -12.61 8.97 -14.32
CA LEU A 119 -13.63 9.04 -15.37
C LEU A 119 -13.50 7.89 -16.37
N ARG A 120 -12.27 7.54 -16.75
CA ARG A 120 -11.99 6.42 -17.65
C ARG A 120 -12.18 5.05 -16.99
N SER A 121 -11.95 4.95 -15.68
CA SER A 121 -12.18 3.72 -14.92
C SER A 121 -13.67 3.43 -14.69
N SER A 122 -14.48 4.48 -14.56
CA SER A 122 -15.92 4.36 -14.28
C SER A 122 -16.76 4.09 -15.54
N GLY A 123 -16.20 4.25 -16.73
CA GLY A 123 -16.80 3.86 -18.01
C GLY A 123 -18.31 4.11 -18.11
N SER A 124 -18.72 5.35 -18.38
CA SER A 124 -19.84 5.51 -19.33
C SER A 124 -19.43 4.72 -20.58
N ASN A 125 -20.21 3.71 -20.91
CA ASN A 125 -20.13 3.02 -22.18
C ASN A 125 -21.00 3.81 -23.18
N PRO A 126 -20.46 4.69 -24.05
CA PRO A 126 -21.27 5.29 -25.11
C PRO A 126 -21.62 4.30 -26.23
N ALA A 127 -21.19 3.03 -26.16
CA ALA A 127 -21.43 2.02 -27.20
C ALA A 127 -22.66 1.11 -26.97
N SER A 128 -23.58 1.48 -26.07
CA SER A 128 -24.87 0.77 -25.89
C SER A 128 -26.08 1.51 -26.46
N ALA A 129 -25.87 2.59 -27.23
CA ALA A 129 -26.93 3.35 -27.87
C ALA A 129 -26.80 3.27 -29.40
N THR A 130 -27.13 2.10 -29.94
CA THR A 130 -27.55 1.92 -31.34
C THR A 130 -28.48 0.72 -31.41
#